data_AF-A0AAV0E3Z9-F1
#
_entry.id   AF-A0AAV0E3Z9-F1
#
_cell.length_a   1.000
_cell.length_b   1.000
_cell.length_c   1.000
_cell.angle_alpha   90.00
_cell.angle_beta   90.00
_cell.angle_gamma   90.00
#
_symmetry.space_group_name_H-M   'P 1'
#
loop_
_entity.id
_entity.type
_entity.pdbx_description
1 polymer ?
#
loop_
_entity_poly.entity_id
_entity_poly.type
_entity_poly.pdbx_seq_one_letter_code
_entity_poly.pdbx_strand_id
1 'polypeptide(L)'
;MAHRDEDITFQLIDEFYNDFKEKDFESFALRTNFYECGRSYAVVAILGPVSSGKSTLLNHLFSTRFGTMDDSKRGSQATLGIWMSRCPDVRPFTLVMDVEGSDCAQKGGNTSFEKRSALFTLLVADIVLINMWCKDIGREHAANKPLLRTMFQQAMNEFMKKPRKITLMFILRDEIESRKSSLEGILREDLNEIWASAIPSSSSNLLLQDYFEVQFIFLPNYEVHEEGFKLKVTELKEKFIIPALTHIDDKAKHRASMFPALAQEIWSDILGNKDLDVPKYEILVSIARCEKIKNEHLNSFKKDKLLRCLRGIAYYDLVHDFGEKVDSILNTCVSKYDEEASLYDESVVKEKRERLIQECLQVPVSAIF
;
A
#
# COMPACT_ATOMS: atom_id res chain seq x y z
N MET A 1 21.79 18.20 35.33
CA MET A 1 21.85 16.92 34.61
C MET A 1 20.57 16.79 33.80
N ALA A 2 20.60 17.16 32.52
CA ALA A 2 19.45 17.01 31.64
C ALA A 2 19.22 15.51 31.42
N HIS A 3 18.01 15.02 31.70
CA HIS A 3 17.59 13.70 31.26
C HIS A 3 17.82 13.64 29.75
N ARG A 4 18.69 12.73 29.29
CA ARG A 4 18.76 12.38 27.87
C ARG A 4 17.39 11.80 27.56
N ASP A 5 16.58 12.50 26.76
CA ASP A 5 15.36 11.93 26.19
C ASP A 5 15.77 10.59 25.55
N GLU A 6 15.30 9.48 26.12
CA GLU A 6 15.51 8.15 25.55
C GLU A 6 14.87 8.15 24.16
N ASP A 7 15.57 7.66 23.14
CA ASP A 7 15.00 7.50 21.80
C ASP A 7 13.85 6.49 21.86
N ILE A 8 12.61 6.96 21.77
CA ILE A 8 11.41 6.11 21.81
C ILE A 8 10.94 5.89 20.38
N THR A 9 11.34 4.75 19.82
CA THR A 9 10.86 4.23 18.55
C THR A 9 10.01 3.00 18.82
N PHE A 10 8.85 2.89 18.17
CA PHE A 10 7.97 1.73 18.28
C PHE A 10 7.34 1.39 16.93
N GLN A 11 6.87 0.16 16.77
CA GLN A 11 6.14 -0.27 15.58
C GLN A 11 4.66 0.11 15.76
N LEU A 12 4.14 0.93 14.85
CA LEU A 12 2.74 1.36 14.85
C LEU A 12 1.84 0.29 14.22
N ILE A 13 2.28 -0.28 13.11
CA ILE A 13 1.54 -1.28 12.33
C ILE A 13 2.48 -2.40 11.95
N ASP A 14 2.08 -3.63 12.26
CA ASP A 14 2.77 -4.85 11.84
C ASP A 14 2.25 -5.32 10.47
N GLU A 15 3.14 -5.71 9.56
CA GLU A 15 2.80 -6.12 8.21
C GLU A 15 2.20 -7.53 8.12
N PHE A 16 2.54 -8.43 9.04
CA PHE A 16 2.06 -9.82 9.01
C PHE A 16 0.60 -9.89 9.46
N TYR A 17 0.28 -9.21 10.56
CA TYR A 17 -1.04 -9.24 11.16
C TYR A 17 -1.92 -8.06 10.74
N ASN A 18 -1.35 -7.04 10.08
CA ASN A 18 -2.01 -5.76 9.80
C ASN A 18 -2.61 -5.12 11.06
N ASP A 19 -1.99 -5.38 12.22
CA ASP A 19 -2.51 -5.02 13.53
C ASP A 19 -1.96 -3.65 13.95
N PHE A 20 -2.87 -2.76 14.36
CA PHE A 20 -2.52 -1.44 14.88
C PHE A 20 -2.15 -1.57 16.36
N LYS A 21 -0.91 -1.21 16.71
CA LYS A 21 -0.35 -1.40 18.05
C LYS A 21 -0.73 -0.25 19.00
N GLU A 22 -2.02 -0.21 19.35
CA GLU A 22 -2.60 0.83 20.23
C GLU A 22 -1.87 0.95 21.57
N LYS A 23 -1.58 -0.17 22.24
CA LYS A 23 -0.87 -0.19 23.53
C LYS A 23 0.54 0.38 23.45
N ASP A 24 1.25 0.12 22.35
CA ASP A 24 2.60 0.63 22.14
C ASP A 24 2.56 2.14 21.88
N PHE A 25 1.55 2.60 21.13
CA PHE A 25 1.27 4.02 20.96
C PHE A 25 0.96 4.71 22.30
N GLU A 26 0.07 4.14 23.12
CA GLU A 26 -0.29 4.70 24.43
C GLU A 26 0.94 4.84 25.34
N SER A 27 1.76 3.80 25.43
CA SER A 27 3.02 3.81 26.17
C SER A 27 3.97 4.91 25.67
N PHE A 28 4.13 5.03 24.35
CA PHE A 28 4.90 6.09 23.72
C PHE A 28 4.33 7.49 24.04
N ALA A 29 3.02 7.67 23.95
CA ALA A 29 2.37 8.96 24.13
C ALA A 29 2.49 9.46 25.57
N LEU A 30 2.36 8.56 26.55
CA LEU A 30 2.58 8.84 27.97
C LEU A 30 4.04 9.20 28.25
N ARG A 31 5.01 8.43 27.73
CA ARG A 31 6.43 8.69 27.95
C ARG A 31 6.92 9.99 27.31
N THR A 32 6.33 10.39 26.19
CA THR A 32 6.73 11.60 25.45
C THR A 32 5.91 12.83 25.79
N ASN A 33 4.89 12.72 26.66
CA ASN A 33 3.88 13.75 26.92
C ASN A 33 3.18 14.23 25.62
N PHE A 34 2.98 13.32 24.67
CA PHE A 34 2.35 13.65 23.39
C PHE A 34 0.96 14.25 23.59
N TYR A 35 0.14 13.72 24.50
CA TYR A 35 -1.20 14.24 24.73
C TYR A 35 -1.24 15.68 25.27
N GLU A 36 -0.17 16.13 25.92
CA GLU A 36 -0.06 17.47 26.47
C GLU A 36 0.18 18.54 25.39
N CYS A 37 0.64 18.16 24.19
CA CYS A 37 0.89 19.11 23.10
C CYS A 37 -0.39 19.68 22.47
N GLY A 38 -1.57 19.19 22.88
CA GLY A 38 -2.84 19.71 22.40
C GLY A 38 -2.99 19.51 20.89
N ARG A 39 -3.06 20.60 20.12
CA ARG A 39 -3.10 20.55 18.65
C ARG A 39 -1.74 20.83 17.99
N SER A 40 -0.73 21.18 18.78
CA SER A 40 0.58 21.60 18.30
C SER A 40 1.49 20.39 18.10
N TYR A 41 1.14 19.59 17.09
CA TYR A 41 1.96 18.48 16.62
C TYR A 41 1.91 18.36 15.11
N ALA A 42 2.91 17.70 14.54
CA ALA A 42 3.01 17.39 13.13
C ALA A 42 3.41 15.93 12.94
N VAL A 43 3.02 15.36 11.81
CA VAL A 43 3.41 14.01 11.39
C VAL A 43 4.15 14.12 10.07
N VAL A 44 5.40 13.68 10.08
CA VAL A 44 6.24 13.55 8.88
C VAL A 44 6.43 12.08 8.58
N ALA A 45 6.25 11.67 7.33
CA ALA A 45 6.42 10.29 6.93
C ALA A 45 7.32 10.17 5.70
N ILE A 46 7.95 9.02 5.51
CA ILE A 46 8.75 8.72 4.31
C ILE A 46 8.19 7.54 3.54
N LEU A 47 8.10 7.67 2.22
CA LEU A 47 7.75 6.61 1.28
C LEU A 47 8.88 6.44 0.26
N GLY A 48 9.02 5.24 -0.29
CA GLY A 48 9.99 4.95 -1.34
C GLY A 48 10.40 3.48 -1.39
N PRO A 49 11.20 3.08 -2.39
CA PRO A 49 11.57 1.68 -2.59
C PRO A 49 12.27 1.04 -1.38
N VAL A 50 12.22 -0.29 -1.29
CA VAL A 50 13.05 -1.04 -0.32
C VAL A 50 14.52 -0.73 -0.54
N SER A 51 15.28 -0.63 0.57
CA SER A 51 16.72 -0.36 0.55
C SER A 51 17.15 0.95 -0.12
N SER A 52 16.25 1.93 -0.27
CA SER A 52 16.58 3.24 -0.85
C SER A 52 17.20 4.24 0.14
N GLY A 53 17.57 3.78 1.35
CA GLY A 53 18.14 4.62 2.42
C GLY A 53 17.14 5.54 3.12
N LYS A 54 15.87 5.13 3.28
CA LYS A 54 14.81 5.89 3.95
C LYS A 54 15.10 6.11 5.45
N SER A 55 15.28 5.02 6.18
CA SER A 55 15.57 5.03 7.62
C SER A 55 16.87 5.80 7.91
N THR A 56 17.90 5.63 7.07
CA THR A 56 19.14 6.41 7.15
C THR A 56 18.89 7.90 7.01
N LEU A 57 18.10 8.32 6.02
CA LEU A 57 17.74 9.73 5.84
C LEU A 57 16.96 10.27 7.04
N LEU A 58 15.96 9.53 7.55
CA LEU A 58 15.19 9.95 8.72
C LEU A 58 16.06 10.11 9.96
N ASN A 59 16.99 9.17 10.18
CA ASN A 59 17.92 9.23 11.31
C ASN A 59 18.81 10.48 11.26
N HIS A 60 19.30 10.87 10.08
CA HIS A 60 20.06 12.11 9.95
C HIS A 60 19.19 13.38 10.03
N LEU A 61 17.98 13.36 9.47
CA LEU A 61 17.12 14.53 9.38
C LEU A 61 16.47 14.87 10.75
N PHE A 62 16.02 13.86 11.47
CA PHE A 62 15.22 14.01 12.68
C PHE A 62 15.90 13.52 13.95
N SER A 63 17.17 13.12 13.87
CA SER A 63 17.93 12.57 15.00
C SER A 63 17.29 11.29 15.56
N THR A 64 16.60 10.51 14.73
CA THR A 64 15.94 9.26 15.13
C THR A 64 16.89 8.06 15.07
N ARG A 65 16.41 6.90 15.56
CA ARG A 65 17.15 5.62 15.53
C ARG A 65 16.33 4.47 14.94
N PHE A 66 15.75 4.67 13.77
CA PHE A 66 15.14 3.58 13.02
C PHE A 66 16.21 2.55 12.65
N GLY A 67 15.84 1.26 12.66
CA GLY A 67 16.74 0.19 12.26
C GLY A 67 17.15 0.36 10.80
N THR A 68 18.46 0.46 10.55
CA THR A 68 19.02 0.52 9.19
C THR A 68 19.55 -0.84 8.79
N MET A 69 19.48 -1.16 7.50
CA MET A 69 20.07 -2.37 6.95
C MET A 69 21.59 -2.39 7.23
N ASP A 70 22.09 -3.47 7.81
CA ASP A 70 23.53 -3.70 8.03
C ASP A 70 24.13 -4.31 6.75
N ASP A 71 25.03 -3.58 6.09
CA ASP A 71 25.68 -4.02 4.84
C ASP A 71 26.48 -5.32 4.99
N SER A 72 26.90 -5.65 6.23
CA SER A 72 27.61 -6.88 6.54
C SER A 72 26.70 -8.12 6.54
N LYS A 73 25.38 -7.93 6.69
CA LYS A 73 24.36 -8.97 6.69
C LYS A 73 23.34 -8.70 5.59
N ARG A 74 23.78 -8.87 4.33
CA ARG A 74 22.88 -8.87 3.16
C ARG A 74 21.69 -9.81 3.40
N GLY A 75 20.55 -9.24 3.80
CA GLY A 75 19.27 -9.94 3.88
C GLY A 75 18.46 -9.89 5.18
N SER A 76 18.79 -9.08 6.21
CA SER A 76 18.06 -9.19 7.50
C SER A 76 17.65 -7.90 8.24
N GLN A 77 17.55 -6.75 7.58
CA GLN A 77 16.93 -5.57 8.21
C GLN A 77 16.35 -4.59 7.16
N ALA A 78 15.29 -5.01 6.46
CA ALA A 78 14.38 -4.07 5.83
C ALA A 78 13.35 -3.63 6.88
N THR A 79 12.97 -2.34 6.91
CA THR A 79 11.85 -1.87 7.74
C THR A 79 10.61 -2.66 7.37
N LEU A 80 10.04 -3.35 8.35
CA LEU A 80 8.87 -4.20 8.23
C LEU A 80 7.70 -3.52 8.94
N GLY A 81 6.61 -3.27 8.21
CA GLY A 81 5.47 -2.51 8.74
C GLY A 81 5.68 -1.00 8.77
N ILE A 82 5.00 -0.31 9.68
CA ILE A 82 5.11 1.15 9.88
C ILE A 82 5.65 1.42 11.27
N TRP A 83 6.74 2.16 11.35
CA TRP A 83 7.40 2.54 12.60
C TRP A 83 7.22 4.03 12.87
N MET A 84 7.17 4.40 14.14
CA MET A 84 7.02 5.79 14.55
C MET A 84 8.02 6.15 15.64
N SER A 85 8.53 7.38 15.59
CA SER A 85 9.47 7.94 16.57
C SER A 85 9.21 9.44 16.74
N ARG A 86 9.73 10.02 17.82
CA ARG A 86 9.64 11.48 18.08
C ARG A 86 10.92 12.16 17.61
N CYS A 87 10.79 13.30 16.92
CA CYS A 87 11.92 14.21 16.74
C CYS A 87 12.03 15.14 17.97
N PRO A 88 13.15 15.13 18.71
CA PRO A 88 13.33 15.97 19.90
C PRO A 88 13.65 17.43 19.55
N ASP A 89 14.32 17.65 18.41
CA ASP A 89 14.97 18.92 18.06
C ASP A 89 14.08 19.91 17.31
N VAL A 90 12.80 19.56 17.06
CA VAL A 90 11.90 20.34 16.21
C VAL A 90 10.58 20.60 16.93
N ARG A 91 10.06 21.83 16.75
CA ARG A 91 8.72 22.25 17.19
C ARG A 91 7.88 22.60 15.94
N PRO A 92 6.56 22.33 15.92
CA PRO A 92 5.74 21.69 16.96
C PRO A 92 6.11 20.22 17.21
N PHE A 93 5.47 19.55 18.18
CA PHE A 93 5.79 18.14 18.51
C PHE A 93 5.76 17.30 17.23
N THR A 94 6.90 16.79 16.77
CA THR A 94 6.98 16.14 15.46
C THR A 94 7.11 14.64 15.60
N LEU A 95 6.10 13.92 15.12
CA LEU A 95 6.11 12.48 14.92
C LEU A 95 6.73 12.17 13.56
N VAL A 96 7.63 11.20 13.52
CA VAL A 96 8.31 10.74 12.31
C VAL A 96 7.91 9.30 12.05
N MET A 97 7.45 9.01 10.84
CA MET A 97 7.01 7.68 10.41
C MET A 97 7.98 7.11 9.37
N ASP A 98 8.59 5.96 9.70
CA ASP A 98 9.33 5.14 8.73
C ASP A 98 8.42 4.04 8.21
N VAL A 99 8.11 4.10 6.91
CA VAL A 99 7.21 3.17 6.25
C VAL A 99 8.04 2.13 5.52
N GLU A 100 7.63 0.86 5.61
CA GLU A 100 8.20 -0.22 4.82
C GLU A 100 8.33 0.18 3.34
N GLY A 101 9.46 -0.20 2.74
CA GLY A 101 9.73 0.13 1.35
C GLY A 101 8.82 -0.59 0.36
N SER A 102 8.56 0.06 -0.77
CA SER A 102 7.84 -0.54 -1.89
C SER A 102 8.75 -1.44 -2.73
N ASP A 103 8.14 -2.33 -3.52
CA ASP A 103 8.82 -3.12 -4.56
C ASP A 103 9.79 -4.18 -3.98
N CYS A 104 9.41 -4.82 -2.87
CA CYS A 104 10.21 -5.91 -2.30
C CYS A 104 10.08 -7.19 -3.14
N ALA A 105 11.16 -7.58 -3.83
CA ALA A 105 11.21 -8.82 -4.62
C ALA A 105 10.85 -10.09 -3.81
N GLN A 106 11.06 -10.08 -2.49
CA GLN A 106 10.74 -11.19 -1.59
C GLN A 106 9.24 -11.37 -1.34
N LYS A 107 8.41 -10.35 -1.57
CA LYS A 107 6.97 -10.38 -1.28
C LYS A 107 6.11 -11.07 -2.33
N GLY A 108 6.72 -11.74 -3.32
CA GLY A 108 6.00 -12.55 -4.32
C GLY A 108 4.97 -11.79 -5.15
N GLY A 109 4.87 -10.46 -5.02
CA GLY A 109 3.90 -9.62 -5.73
C GLY A 109 2.67 -9.15 -5.00
N ASN A 110 2.51 -9.43 -3.71
CA ASN A 110 1.39 -8.88 -2.95
C ASN A 110 1.67 -7.41 -2.58
N THR A 111 1.21 -6.48 -3.43
CA THR A 111 1.37 -5.02 -3.24
C THR A 111 0.26 -4.39 -2.37
N SER A 112 -0.67 -5.21 -1.84
CA SER A 112 -1.79 -4.70 -1.02
C SER A 112 -1.27 -3.92 0.21
N PHE A 113 -0.30 -4.47 0.93
CA PHE A 113 0.30 -3.79 2.07
C PHE A 113 0.96 -2.47 1.66
N GLU A 114 1.71 -2.44 0.56
CA GLU A 114 2.39 -1.24 0.06
C GLU A 114 1.38 -0.13 -0.29
N LYS A 115 0.26 -0.49 -0.93
CA LYS A 115 -0.82 0.47 -1.25
C LYS A 115 -1.51 0.97 0.01
N ARG A 116 -1.81 0.07 0.94
CA ARG A 116 -2.48 0.39 2.22
C ARG A 116 -1.60 1.28 3.09
N SER A 117 -0.32 0.94 3.26
CA SER A 117 0.62 1.71 4.07
C SER A 117 0.90 3.09 3.47
N ALA A 118 0.98 3.19 2.14
CA ALA A 118 1.17 4.47 1.47
C ALA A 118 -0.09 5.36 1.56
N LEU A 119 -1.29 4.79 1.40
CA LEU A 119 -2.55 5.51 1.61
C LEU A 119 -2.71 5.97 3.07
N PHE A 120 -2.44 5.09 4.02
CA PHE A 120 -2.45 5.41 5.45
C PHE A 120 -1.52 6.59 5.75
N THR A 121 -0.31 6.53 5.21
CA THR A 121 0.69 7.59 5.33
C THR A 121 0.15 8.92 4.81
N LEU A 122 -0.47 8.91 3.63
CA LEU A 122 -1.03 10.11 3.01
C LEU A 122 -2.20 10.70 3.81
N LEU A 123 -3.05 9.86 4.42
CA LEU A 123 -4.20 10.34 5.19
C LEU A 123 -3.81 10.88 6.58
N VAL A 124 -2.74 10.36 7.17
CA VAL A 124 -2.30 10.73 8.53
C VAL A 124 -1.25 11.85 8.50
N ALA A 125 -0.28 11.80 7.60
CA ALA A 125 0.86 12.72 7.56
C ALA A 125 0.50 14.14 7.11
N ASP A 126 1.23 15.13 7.63
CA ASP A 126 1.21 16.51 7.15
C ASP A 126 2.25 16.74 6.06
N ILE A 127 3.40 16.08 6.19
CA ILE A 127 4.51 16.12 5.25
C ILE A 127 4.86 14.69 4.86
N VAL A 128 4.88 14.40 3.57
CA VAL A 128 5.31 13.10 3.02
C VAL A 128 6.58 13.30 2.20
N LEU A 129 7.66 12.67 2.64
CA LEU A 129 8.92 12.58 1.91
C LEU A 129 8.83 11.41 0.94
N ILE A 130 8.98 11.65 -0.36
CA ILE A 130 9.00 10.61 -1.38
C ILE A 130 10.45 10.42 -1.82
N ASN A 131 11.11 9.39 -1.27
CA ASN A 131 12.51 9.10 -1.53
C ASN A 131 12.65 8.24 -2.80
N MET A 132 13.34 8.78 -3.80
CA MET A 132 13.54 8.12 -5.10
C MET A 132 14.94 8.40 -5.66
N TRP A 133 15.42 7.54 -6.55
CA TRP A 133 16.71 7.73 -7.21
C TRP A 133 16.55 8.52 -8.51
N CYS A 134 17.48 9.45 -8.80
CA CYS A 134 17.41 10.27 -10.01
C CYS A 134 17.38 9.44 -11.31
N LYS A 135 18.03 8.27 -11.31
CA LYS A 135 18.06 7.36 -12.46
C LYS A 135 16.73 6.67 -12.78
N ASP A 136 15.81 6.66 -11.81
CA ASP A 136 14.50 6.01 -11.96
C ASP A 136 13.42 6.97 -12.45
N ILE A 137 13.69 8.27 -12.45
CA ILE A 137 12.80 9.31 -13.00
C ILE A 137 12.54 9.04 -14.49
N GLY A 138 11.27 9.15 -14.90
CA GLY A 138 10.82 8.87 -16.26
C GLY A 138 10.54 7.39 -16.55
N ARG A 139 10.77 6.48 -15.60
CA ARG A 139 10.38 5.06 -15.71
C ARG A 139 9.07 4.81 -14.99
N GLU A 140 8.14 4.10 -15.62
CA GLU A 140 6.81 3.84 -15.05
C GLU A 140 6.86 3.15 -13.67
N HIS A 141 7.47 1.97 -13.59
CA HIS A 141 7.49 1.19 -12.35
C HIS A 141 8.53 1.69 -11.35
N ALA A 142 9.75 1.97 -11.80
CA ALA A 142 10.83 2.37 -10.90
C ALA A 142 10.61 3.76 -10.26
N ALA A 143 9.83 4.65 -10.89
CA ALA A 143 9.42 5.91 -10.29
C ALA A 143 8.19 5.78 -9.38
N ASN A 144 7.70 4.56 -9.10
CA ASN A 144 6.50 4.31 -8.30
C ASN A 144 5.22 4.99 -8.83
N LYS A 145 5.12 5.29 -10.14
CA LYS A 145 3.93 5.95 -10.72
C LYS A 145 2.62 5.20 -10.46
N PRO A 146 2.54 3.85 -10.56
CA PRO A 146 1.30 3.11 -10.26
C PRO A 146 0.85 3.26 -8.81
N LEU A 147 1.80 3.31 -7.87
CA LEU A 147 1.51 3.52 -6.45
C LEU A 147 0.94 4.93 -6.24
N LEU A 148 1.60 5.96 -6.78
CA LEU A 148 1.12 7.35 -6.71
C LEU A 148 -0.27 7.54 -7.31
N ARG A 149 -0.56 6.90 -8.47
CA ARG A 149 -1.89 6.93 -9.09
C ARG A 149 -2.96 6.37 -8.16
N THR A 150 -2.69 5.19 -7.59
CA THR A 150 -3.63 4.53 -6.66
C THR A 150 -3.83 5.39 -5.41
N MET A 151 -2.76 5.96 -4.87
CA MET A 151 -2.80 6.82 -3.69
C MET A 151 -3.63 8.08 -3.93
N PHE A 152 -3.39 8.81 -5.04
CA PHE A 152 -4.13 10.04 -5.33
C PHE A 152 -5.61 9.75 -5.58
N GLN A 153 -5.94 8.67 -6.29
CA GLN A 153 -7.33 8.29 -6.53
C GLN A 153 -8.09 8.02 -5.23
N GLN A 154 -7.49 7.26 -4.31
CA GLN A 154 -8.12 6.92 -3.03
C GLN A 154 -8.12 8.10 -2.05
N ALA A 155 -7.04 8.89 -2.02
CA ALA A 155 -6.98 10.10 -1.20
C ALA A 155 -8.01 11.14 -1.63
N MET A 156 -8.30 11.26 -2.92
CA MET A 156 -9.34 12.16 -3.41
C MET A 156 -10.73 11.83 -2.85
N ASN A 157 -11.08 10.54 -2.73
CA ASN A 157 -12.35 10.13 -2.13
C ASN A 157 -12.48 10.63 -0.68
N GLU A 158 -11.37 10.71 0.05
CA GLU A 158 -11.35 11.24 1.43
C GLU A 158 -11.25 12.76 1.48
N PHE A 159 -10.42 13.40 0.64
CA PHE A 159 -10.26 14.85 0.63
C PHE A 159 -11.50 15.61 0.17
N MET A 160 -12.35 14.98 -0.66
CA MET A 160 -13.66 15.53 -1.00
C MET A 160 -14.59 15.64 0.21
N LYS A 161 -14.42 14.77 1.23
CA LYS A 161 -15.19 14.85 2.48
C LYS A 161 -14.60 15.92 3.41
N LYS A 162 -13.28 15.98 3.50
CA LYS A 162 -12.55 16.91 4.37
C LYS A 162 -11.31 17.46 3.66
N PRO A 163 -11.35 18.69 3.13
CA PRO A 163 -10.21 19.25 2.44
C PRO A 163 -9.04 19.44 3.41
N ARG A 164 -7.89 18.91 3.02
CA ARG A 164 -6.62 19.03 3.74
C ARG A 164 -5.53 19.29 2.71
N LYS A 165 -4.63 20.21 3.03
CA LYS A 165 -3.42 20.43 2.22
C LYS A 165 -2.25 19.65 2.82
N ILE A 166 -1.54 18.91 1.98
CA ILE A 166 -0.40 18.08 2.38
C ILE A 166 0.85 18.55 1.64
N THR A 167 2.00 18.56 2.30
CA THR A 167 3.28 18.85 1.64
C THR A 167 3.92 17.55 1.15
N LEU A 168 4.12 17.43 -0.17
CA LEU A 168 4.87 16.33 -0.79
C LEU A 168 6.27 16.80 -1.14
N MET A 169 7.27 16.22 -0.48
CA MET A 169 8.68 16.53 -0.74
C MET A 169 9.36 15.37 -1.43
N PHE A 170 9.67 15.52 -2.71
CA PHE A 170 10.40 14.54 -3.49
C PHE A 170 11.89 14.65 -3.17
N ILE A 171 12.43 13.64 -2.49
CA ILE A 171 13.84 13.54 -2.14
C ILE A 171 14.55 12.71 -3.21
N LEU A 172 15.27 13.40 -4.09
CA LEU A 172 15.92 12.85 -5.26
C LEU A 172 17.38 12.53 -4.93
N ARG A 173 17.68 11.23 -4.83
CA ARG A 173 19.01 10.72 -4.47
C ARG A 173 19.91 10.61 -5.69
N ASP A 174 21.22 10.60 -5.44
CA ASP A 174 22.28 10.53 -6.45
C ASP A 174 22.20 11.70 -7.44
N GLU A 175 22.22 12.90 -6.86
CA GLU A 175 22.18 14.18 -7.57
C GLU A 175 23.20 14.26 -8.71
N ILE A 176 22.72 14.68 -9.89
CA ILE A 176 23.53 15.02 -11.07
C ILE A 176 23.20 16.47 -11.44
N GLU A 177 24.12 17.40 -11.14
CA GLU A 177 23.91 18.85 -11.27
C GLU A 177 23.34 19.27 -12.63
N SER A 178 23.89 18.72 -13.71
CA SER A 178 23.50 19.07 -15.10
C SER A 178 22.07 18.69 -15.46
N ARG A 179 21.42 17.79 -14.70
CA ARG A 179 20.10 17.25 -15.04
C ARG A 179 18.97 17.73 -14.13
N LYS A 180 19.25 18.49 -13.06
CA LYS A 180 18.26 18.89 -12.05
C LYS A 180 16.98 19.50 -12.64
N SER A 181 17.13 20.57 -13.41
CA SER A 181 15.99 21.30 -14.00
C SER A 181 15.16 20.42 -14.94
N SER A 182 15.83 19.59 -15.76
CA SER A 182 15.14 18.65 -16.65
C SER A 182 14.38 17.57 -15.87
N LEU A 183 14.98 17.00 -14.82
CA LEU A 183 14.35 15.97 -14.00
C LEU A 183 13.15 16.52 -13.21
N GLU A 184 13.26 17.75 -12.70
CA GLU A 184 12.14 18.43 -12.05
C GLU A 184 10.98 18.66 -13.02
N GLY A 185 11.26 19.11 -14.24
CA GLY A 185 10.24 19.28 -15.29
C GLY A 185 9.50 17.98 -15.60
N ILE A 186 10.25 16.89 -15.83
CA ILE A 186 9.69 15.55 -16.09
C ILE A 186 8.81 15.08 -14.92
N LEU A 187 9.27 15.22 -13.67
CA LEU A 187 8.49 14.80 -12.51
C LEU A 187 7.22 15.65 -12.33
N ARG A 188 7.27 16.95 -12.59
CA ARG A 188 6.09 17.82 -12.52
C ARG A 188 5.06 17.42 -13.59
N GLU A 189 5.50 17.14 -14.80
CA GLU A 189 4.64 16.64 -15.88
C GLU A 189 4.00 15.30 -15.51
N ASP A 190 4.82 14.33 -15.07
CA ASP A 190 4.37 13.01 -14.63
C ASP A 190 3.33 13.12 -13.50
N LEU A 191 3.55 13.97 -12.51
CA LEU A 191 2.61 14.16 -11.39
C LEU A 191 1.28 14.75 -11.84
N ASN A 192 1.30 15.73 -12.76
CA ASN A 192 0.09 16.31 -13.30
C ASN A 192 -0.69 15.29 -14.15
N GLU A 193 -0.01 14.45 -14.91
CA GLU A 193 -0.65 13.37 -15.68
C GLU A 193 -1.27 12.32 -14.75
N ILE A 194 -0.52 11.87 -13.73
CA ILE A 194 -1.01 10.93 -12.73
C ILE A 194 -2.23 11.52 -12.01
N TRP A 195 -2.16 12.79 -11.61
CA TRP A 195 -3.26 13.51 -10.98
C TRP A 195 -4.50 13.57 -11.88
N ALA A 196 -4.35 13.99 -13.13
CA ALA A 196 -5.46 14.06 -14.08
C ALA A 196 -6.12 12.69 -14.29
N SER A 197 -5.34 11.60 -14.27
CA SER A 197 -5.88 10.23 -14.36
C SER A 197 -6.58 9.73 -13.10
N ALA A 198 -6.28 10.33 -11.94
CA ALA A 198 -6.78 9.91 -10.63
C ALA A 198 -8.08 10.61 -10.22
N ILE A 199 -8.39 11.78 -10.79
CA ILE A 199 -9.60 12.55 -10.46
C ILE A 199 -10.83 11.95 -11.15
N PRO A 200 -12.00 11.86 -10.47
CA PRO A 200 -13.25 11.46 -11.10
C PRO A 200 -13.66 12.39 -12.25
N SER A 201 -14.27 11.84 -13.31
CA SER A 201 -14.69 12.58 -14.51
C SER A 201 -15.64 13.75 -14.24
N SER A 202 -16.30 13.77 -13.07
CA SER A 202 -17.20 14.84 -12.63
C SER A 202 -16.47 16.09 -12.08
N SER A 203 -15.15 16.01 -11.83
CA SER A 203 -14.39 17.05 -11.11
C SER A 203 -13.10 17.47 -11.86
N SER A 204 -13.15 17.56 -13.19
CA SER A 204 -11.98 17.81 -14.07
C SER A 204 -11.24 19.13 -13.86
N ASN A 205 -11.77 20.05 -13.06
CA ASN A 205 -11.16 21.37 -12.82
C ASN A 205 -10.26 21.41 -11.58
N LEU A 206 -10.14 20.32 -10.81
CA LEU A 206 -9.34 20.29 -9.59
C LEU A 206 -7.85 20.22 -9.92
N LEU A 207 -7.06 21.15 -9.38
CA LEU A 207 -5.62 21.19 -9.60
C LEU A 207 -4.90 20.44 -8.47
N LEU A 208 -3.76 19.83 -8.80
CA LEU A 208 -2.91 19.15 -7.82
C LEU A 208 -2.51 20.11 -6.68
N GLN A 209 -2.28 21.38 -7.02
CA GLN A 209 -1.84 22.43 -6.10
C GLN A 209 -2.89 22.83 -5.06
N ASP A 210 -4.16 22.50 -5.31
CA ASP A 210 -5.26 22.77 -4.36
C ASP A 210 -5.15 21.85 -3.13
N TYR A 211 -4.60 20.64 -3.32
CA TYR A 211 -4.48 19.61 -2.28
C TYR A 211 -3.03 19.37 -1.83
N PHE A 212 -2.06 19.61 -2.71
CA PHE A 212 -0.66 19.31 -2.44
C PHE A 212 0.26 20.50 -2.67
N GLU A 213 1.14 20.74 -1.71
CA GLU A 213 2.32 21.56 -1.93
C GLU A 213 3.50 20.66 -2.31
N VAL A 214 3.99 20.78 -3.54
CA VAL A 214 5.03 19.89 -4.07
C VAL A 214 6.38 20.60 -4.09
N GLN A 215 7.39 19.97 -3.47
CA GLN A 215 8.77 20.45 -3.41
C GLN A 215 9.73 19.35 -3.91
N PHE A 216 10.80 19.75 -4.60
CA PHE A 216 11.83 18.84 -5.12
C PHE A 216 13.17 19.18 -4.48
N ILE A 217 13.79 18.19 -3.84
CA ILE A 217 15.07 18.35 -3.15
C ILE A 217 16.04 17.28 -3.65
N PHE A 218 17.22 17.71 -4.09
CA PHE A 218 18.27 16.83 -4.55
C PHE A 218 19.29 16.60 -3.44
N LEU A 219 19.67 15.33 -3.23
CA LEU A 219 20.71 14.93 -2.29
C LEU A 219 21.85 14.24 -3.02
N PRO A 220 23.12 14.57 -2.69
CA PRO A 220 24.27 13.91 -3.28
C PRO A 220 24.34 12.43 -2.85
N ASN A 221 25.14 11.64 -3.56
CA ASN A 221 25.35 10.24 -3.21
C ASN A 221 26.04 10.14 -1.83
N TYR A 222 25.47 9.33 -0.93
CA TYR A 222 25.94 9.20 0.45
C TYR A 222 27.33 8.54 0.53
N GLU A 223 27.57 7.49 -0.24
CA GLU A 223 28.82 6.72 -0.20
C GLU A 223 30.00 7.51 -0.77
N VAL A 224 29.78 8.30 -1.82
CA VAL A 224 30.82 9.07 -2.49
C VAL A 224 31.06 10.42 -1.79
N HIS A 225 30.02 11.06 -1.27
CA HIS A 225 30.06 12.43 -0.74
C HIS A 225 29.30 12.60 0.57
N GLU A 226 29.67 11.81 1.60
CA GLU A 226 29.00 11.79 2.91
C GLU A 226 28.87 13.18 3.57
N GLU A 227 29.95 13.97 3.62
CA GLU A 227 29.92 15.30 4.23
C GLU A 227 28.99 16.26 3.48
N GLY A 228 29.00 16.21 2.15
CA GLY A 228 28.09 17.00 1.30
C GLY A 228 26.64 16.59 1.51
N PHE A 229 26.38 15.29 1.68
CA PHE A 229 25.06 14.77 2.02
C PHE A 229 24.57 15.30 3.37
N LYS A 230 25.40 15.20 4.43
CA LYS A 230 25.03 15.69 5.77
C LYS A 230 24.72 17.19 5.75
N LEU A 231 25.53 17.99 5.07
CA LEU A 231 25.28 19.43 4.91
C LEU A 231 23.94 19.70 4.21
N LYS A 232 23.64 18.97 3.13
CA LYS A 232 22.38 19.09 2.39
C LYS A 232 21.17 18.61 3.21
N VAL A 233 21.33 17.60 4.06
CA VAL A 233 20.27 17.16 4.99
C VAL A 233 19.99 18.22 6.04
N THR A 234 21.01 18.90 6.56
CA THR A 234 20.82 20.06 7.45
C THR A 234 20.08 21.19 6.73
N GLU A 235 20.47 21.50 5.48
CA GLU A 235 19.78 22.48 4.65
C GLU A 235 18.31 22.10 4.39
N LEU A 236 18.04 20.82 4.11
CA LEU A 236 16.68 20.28 3.96
C LEU A 236 15.84 20.54 5.21
N LYS A 237 16.41 20.27 6.39
CA LYS A 237 15.75 20.49 7.68
C LYS A 237 15.38 21.96 7.88
N GLU A 238 16.36 22.84 7.71
CA GLU A 238 16.22 24.26 8.04
C GLU A 238 15.38 25.04 7.03
N LYS A 239 15.55 24.77 5.72
CA LYS A 239 14.92 25.56 4.65
C LYS A 239 13.56 25.04 4.21
N PHE A 240 13.26 23.77 4.43
CA PHE A 240 12.03 23.15 3.90
C PHE A 240 11.19 22.54 5.00
N ILE A 241 11.76 21.67 5.84
CA ILE A 241 10.99 20.96 6.88
C ILE A 241 10.48 21.93 7.96
N ILE A 242 11.37 22.70 8.59
CA ILE A 242 10.96 23.64 9.65
C ILE A 242 9.90 24.65 9.12
N PRO A 243 10.10 25.32 7.98
CA PRO A 243 9.07 26.19 7.41
C PRO A 243 7.75 25.48 7.14
N ALA A 244 7.78 24.31 6.49
CA ALA A 244 6.56 23.54 6.22
C ALA A 244 5.81 23.20 7.50
N LEU A 245 6.53 22.83 8.57
CA LEU A 245 5.94 22.56 9.88
C LEU A 245 5.28 23.79 10.52
N THR A 246 5.83 24.98 10.31
CA THR A 246 5.22 26.23 10.80
C THR A 246 3.98 26.67 10.03
N HIS A 247 3.82 26.22 8.79
CA HIS A 247 2.65 26.53 7.96
C HIS A 247 1.45 25.60 8.21
N ILE A 248 1.63 24.56 9.03
CA ILE A 248 0.54 23.65 9.40
C ILE A 248 -0.50 24.42 10.23
N ASP A 249 -1.77 24.40 9.79
CA ASP A 249 -2.87 25.01 10.53
C ASP A 249 -3.29 24.14 11.72
N ASP A 250 -2.71 24.43 12.89
CA ASP A 250 -3.06 23.80 14.17
C ASP A 250 -4.58 23.84 14.47
N LYS A 251 -5.35 24.80 13.94
CA LYS A 251 -6.80 24.89 14.21
C LYS A 251 -7.61 23.83 13.47
N ALA A 252 -7.16 23.42 12.28
CA ALA A 252 -7.78 22.38 11.48
C ALA A 252 -7.47 20.96 12.00
N LYS A 253 -6.45 20.82 12.86
CA LYS A 253 -6.04 19.53 13.43
C LYS A 253 -6.88 19.11 14.62
N HIS A 254 -6.98 17.79 14.76
CA HIS A 254 -7.49 17.16 15.97
C HIS A 254 -6.50 17.35 17.12
N ARG A 255 -6.97 17.16 18.36
CA ARG A 255 -6.06 17.12 19.51
C ARG A 255 -5.24 15.82 19.45
N ALA A 256 -4.00 15.86 19.93
CA ALA A 256 -3.09 14.73 20.03
C ALA A 256 -3.72 13.53 20.76
N SER A 257 -4.57 13.78 21.77
CA SER A 257 -5.34 12.75 22.47
C SER A 257 -6.29 11.94 21.57
N MET A 258 -6.73 12.52 20.44
CA MET A 258 -7.61 11.86 19.47
C MET A 258 -6.85 11.13 18.37
N PHE A 259 -5.55 11.39 18.23
CA PHE A 259 -4.75 10.85 17.14
C PHE A 259 -4.72 9.32 17.08
N PRO A 260 -4.53 8.57 18.19
CA PRO A 260 -4.46 7.10 18.13
C PRO A 260 -5.76 6.50 17.57
N ALA A 261 -6.91 6.93 18.10
CA ALA A 261 -8.21 6.45 17.68
C ALA A 261 -8.50 6.77 16.20
N LEU A 262 -8.17 8.00 15.76
CA LEU A 262 -8.34 8.38 14.35
C LEU A 262 -7.42 7.60 13.42
N ALA A 263 -6.16 7.37 13.80
CA ALA A 263 -5.23 6.58 13.01
C ALA A 263 -5.71 5.13 12.91
N GLN A 264 -6.21 4.54 14.00
CA GLN A 264 -6.76 3.19 13.99
C GLN A 264 -8.02 3.08 13.13
N GLU A 265 -8.93 4.06 13.20
CA GLU A 265 -10.13 4.13 12.35
C GLU A 265 -9.75 4.21 10.87
N ILE A 266 -8.85 5.13 10.51
CA ILE A 266 -8.33 5.24 9.13
C ILE A 266 -7.71 3.92 8.67
N TRP A 267 -6.92 3.25 9.53
CA TRP A 267 -6.32 1.97 9.17
C TRP A 267 -7.37 0.87 8.96
N SER A 268 -8.39 0.81 9.82
CA SER A 268 -9.50 -0.13 9.70
C SER A 268 -10.29 0.09 8.41
N ASP A 269 -10.57 1.35 8.04
CA ASP A 269 -11.25 1.70 6.80
C ASP A 269 -10.44 1.29 5.56
N ILE A 270 -9.12 1.50 5.61
CA ILE A 270 -8.19 1.07 4.55
C ILE A 270 -8.19 -0.46 4.41
N LEU A 271 -8.19 -1.21 5.52
CA LEU A 271 -8.26 -2.67 5.49
C LEU A 271 -9.61 -3.17 4.93
N GLY A 272 -10.69 -2.45 5.16
CA GLY A 272 -12.01 -2.74 4.60
C GLY A 272 -12.15 -2.42 3.10
N ASN A 273 -11.23 -1.64 2.53
CA ASN A 273 -11.29 -1.19 1.14
C ASN A 273 -10.80 -2.27 0.15
N LYS A 274 -11.76 -2.96 -0.47
CA LYS A 274 -11.51 -4.01 -1.47
C LYS A 274 -10.89 -3.50 -2.77
N ASP A 275 -10.97 -2.19 -3.07
CA ASP A 275 -10.37 -1.62 -4.29
C ASP A 275 -8.83 -1.60 -4.22
N LEU A 276 -8.27 -1.70 -3.01
CA LEU A 276 -6.82 -1.79 -2.80
C LEU A 276 -6.28 -3.20 -3.07
N ASP A 277 -7.16 -4.21 -3.06
CA ASP A 277 -6.86 -5.60 -3.38
C ASP A 277 -6.86 -5.82 -4.89
N VAL A 278 -5.97 -5.12 -5.61
CA VAL A 278 -5.80 -5.32 -7.05
C VAL A 278 -4.89 -6.54 -7.26
N PRO A 279 -5.40 -7.66 -7.80
CA PRO A 279 -4.57 -8.82 -8.09
C PRO A 279 -3.58 -8.48 -9.21
N LYS A 280 -2.39 -9.09 -9.18
CA LYS A 280 -1.40 -8.99 -10.27
C LYS A 280 -2.03 -9.31 -11.63
N TYR A 281 -1.46 -8.79 -12.73
CA TYR A 281 -1.86 -9.21 -14.08
C TYR A 281 -1.83 -10.74 -14.26
N GLU A 282 -0.84 -11.43 -13.71
CA GLU A 282 -0.76 -12.91 -13.72
C GLU A 282 -1.93 -13.57 -12.96
N ILE A 283 -2.33 -13.01 -11.82
CA ILE A 283 -3.48 -13.47 -11.05
C ILE A 283 -4.78 -13.10 -11.78
N LEU A 284 -4.88 -11.94 -12.43
CA LEU A 284 -6.00 -11.55 -13.28
C LEU A 284 -6.15 -12.49 -14.49
N VAL A 285 -5.03 -12.88 -15.11
CA VAL A 285 -5.00 -13.91 -16.17
C VAL A 285 -5.45 -15.24 -15.61
N SER A 286 -4.95 -15.64 -14.44
CA SER A 286 -5.37 -16.87 -13.74
C SER A 286 -6.87 -16.85 -13.45
N ILE A 287 -7.41 -15.75 -12.91
CA ILE A 287 -8.84 -15.57 -12.64
C ILE A 287 -9.65 -15.70 -13.94
N ALA A 288 -9.27 -14.97 -15.00
CA ALA A 288 -9.99 -15.00 -16.27
C ALA A 288 -9.94 -16.38 -16.94
N ARG A 289 -8.78 -17.06 -16.90
CA ARG A 289 -8.58 -18.39 -17.49
C ARG A 289 -9.28 -19.47 -16.70
N CYS A 290 -9.07 -19.53 -15.39
CA CYS A 290 -9.75 -20.48 -14.50
C CYS A 290 -11.28 -20.31 -14.54
N GLU A 291 -11.79 -19.07 -14.65
CA GLU A 291 -13.24 -18.84 -14.82
C GLU A 291 -13.75 -19.39 -16.16
N LYS A 292 -12.99 -19.22 -17.24
CA LYS A 292 -13.35 -19.77 -18.55
C LYS A 292 -13.36 -21.31 -18.52
N ILE A 293 -12.29 -21.92 -18.01
CA ILE A 293 -12.16 -23.38 -17.86
C ILE A 293 -13.30 -23.93 -16.99
N LYS A 294 -13.60 -23.28 -15.85
CA LYS A 294 -14.74 -23.61 -14.98
C LYS A 294 -16.06 -23.62 -15.75
N ASN A 295 -16.34 -22.56 -16.52
CA ASN A 295 -17.58 -22.44 -17.28
C ASN A 295 -17.67 -23.44 -18.43
N GLU A 296 -16.56 -23.77 -19.08
CA GLU A 296 -16.50 -24.80 -20.13
C GLU A 296 -16.82 -26.19 -19.57
N HIS A 297 -16.17 -26.58 -18.47
CA HIS A 297 -16.44 -27.87 -17.80
C HIS A 297 -17.83 -27.94 -17.19
N LEU A 298 -18.35 -26.86 -16.59
CA LEU A 298 -19.73 -26.78 -16.11
C LEU A 298 -20.74 -26.97 -17.25
N ASN A 299 -20.50 -26.35 -18.41
CA ASN A 299 -21.36 -26.52 -19.58
C ASN A 299 -21.27 -27.92 -20.17
N SER A 300 -20.10 -28.54 -20.12
CA SER A 300 -19.89 -29.95 -20.50
C SER A 300 -20.67 -30.87 -19.55
N PHE A 301 -20.57 -30.66 -18.24
CA PHE A 301 -21.29 -31.40 -17.21
C PHE A 301 -22.81 -31.32 -17.41
N LYS A 302 -23.35 -30.12 -17.66
CA LYS A 302 -24.78 -29.92 -17.95
C LYS A 302 -25.27 -30.67 -19.19
N LYS A 303 -24.39 -30.90 -20.17
CA LYS A 303 -24.68 -31.60 -21.44
C LYS A 303 -24.31 -33.09 -21.41
N ASP A 304 -23.81 -33.59 -20.28
CA ASP A 304 -23.35 -34.97 -20.16
C ASP A 304 -24.50 -35.96 -20.45
N LYS A 305 -24.21 -36.94 -21.31
CA LYS A 305 -25.22 -37.91 -21.79
C LYS A 305 -25.70 -38.83 -20.68
N LEU A 306 -24.80 -39.24 -19.78
CA LEU A 306 -25.14 -40.10 -18.65
C LEU A 306 -25.97 -39.32 -17.65
N LEU A 307 -25.59 -38.08 -17.34
CA LEU A 307 -26.38 -37.21 -16.47
C LEU A 307 -27.78 -36.97 -17.04
N ARG A 308 -27.92 -36.76 -18.35
CA ARG A 308 -29.22 -36.61 -19.02
C ARG A 308 -30.05 -37.90 -18.98
N CYS A 309 -29.43 -39.05 -19.16
CA CYS A 309 -30.09 -40.36 -19.04
C CYS A 309 -30.60 -40.60 -17.62
N LEU A 310 -29.76 -40.35 -16.61
CA LEU A 310 -30.12 -40.47 -15.19
C LEU A 310 -31.29 -39.56 -14.83
N ARG A 311 -31.30 -38.31 -15.34
CA ARG A 311 -32.43 -37.39 -15.18
C ARG A 311 -33.71 -37.90 -15.85
N GLY A 312 -33.59 -38.48 -17.05
CA GLY A 312 -34.73 -39.06 -17.76
C GLY A 312 -35.35 -40.23 -17.01
N ILE A 313 -34.54 -41.13 -16.46
CA ILE A 313 -35.02 -42.28 -15.67
C ILE A 313 -35.65 -41.80 -14.36
N ALA A 314 -35.01 -40.86 -13.66
CA ALA A 314 -35.50 -40.30 -12.39
C ALA A 314 -36.88 -39.62 -12.50
N TYR A 315 -37.31 -39.24 -13.70
CA TYR A 315 -38.64 -38.68 -13.94
C TYR A 315 -39.75 -39.75 -13.90
N TYR A 316 -39.44 -41.00 -14.27
CA TYR A 316 -40.41 -42.09 -14.38
C TYR A 316 -40.23 -43.19 -13.33
N ASP A 317 -39.03 -43.34 -12.76
CA ASP A 317 -38.71 -44.43 -11.84
C ASP A 317 -37.55 -44.08 -10.88
N LEU A 318 -37.39 -44.88 -9.81
CA LEU A 318 -36.30 -44.76 -8.85
C LEU A 318 -34.96 -45.15 -9.49
N VAL A 319 -33.98 -44.25 -9.44
CA VAL A 319 -32.62 -44.56 -9.88
C VAL A 319 -31.81 -45.14 -8.72
N HIS A 320 -31.56 -46.45 -8.76
CA HIS A 320 -30.61 -47.10 -7.87
C HIS A 320 -29.19 -46.56 -8.10
N ASP A 321 -28.46 -46.35 -7.00
CA ASP A 321 -27.07 -45.86 -6.96
C ASP A 321 -26.90 -44.48 -7.63
N PHE A 322 -27.92 -43.64 -7.56
CA PHE A 322 -27.90 -42.30 -8.15
C PHE A 322 -26.70 -41.46 -7.66
N GLY A 323 -26.43 -41.49 -6.35
CA GLY A 323 -25.31 -40.77 -5.75
C GLY A 323 -23.97 -41.18 -6.35
N GLU A 324 -23.68 -42.48 -6.41
CA GLU A 324 -22.41 -43.00 -6.97
C GLU A 324 -22.26 -42.65 -8.45
N LYS A 325 -23.34 -42.74 -9.22
CA LYS A 325 -23.32 -42.43 -10.66
C LYS A 325 -23.09 -40.94 -10.91
N VAL A 326 -23.71 -40.06 -10.12
CA VAL A 326 -23.50 -38.61 -10.24
C VAL A 326 -22.12 -38.21 -9.73
N ASP A 327 -21.64 -38.82 -8.65
CA ASP A 327 -20.32 -38.56 -8.08
C ASP A 327 -19.21 -38.93 -9.07
N SER A 328 -19.35 -40.05 -9.77
CA SER A 328 -18.42 -40.43 -10.85
C SER A 328 -18.34 -39.38 -11.98
N ILE A 329 -19.48 -38.83 -12.40
CA ILE A 329 -19.55 -37.78 -13.43
C ILE A 329 -18.95 -36.48 -12.91
N LEU A 330 -19.25 -36.11 -11.66
CA LEU A 330 -18.72 -34.93 -11.00
C LEU A 330 -17.19 -35.01 -10.84
N ASN A 331 -16.67 -36.13 -10.35
CA ASN A 331 -15.24 -36.36 -10.19
C ASN A 331 -14.50 -36.30 -11.53
N THR A 332 -15.10 -36.82 -12.60
CA THR A 332 -14.55 -36.69 -13.96
C THR A 332 -14.48 -35.23 -14.42
N CYS A 333 -15.52 -34.45 -14.14
CA CYS A 333 -15.57 -33.01 -14.46
C CYS A 333 -14.52 -32.22 -13.68
N VAL A 334 -14.40 -32.48 -12.38
CA VAL A 334 -13.46 -31.79 -11.49
C VAL A 334 -12.01 -32.17 -11.81
N SER A 335 -11.73 -33.44 -12.11
CA SER A 335 -10.38 -33.88 -12.50
C SER A 335 -9.89 -33.18 -13.78
N LYS A 336 -10.76 -33.01 -14.78
CA LYS A 336 -10.42 -32.28 -16.01
C LYS A 336 -10.16 -30.80 -15.75
N TYR A 337 -10.94 -30.20 -14.86
CA TYR A 337 -10.69 -28.84 -14.39
C TYR A 337 -9.32 -28.75 -13.70
N ASP A 338 -9.02 -29.66 -12.78
CA ASP A 338 -7.77 -29.67 -12.00
C ASP A 338 -6.54 -29.83 -12.91
N GLU A 339 -6.62 -30.70 -13.93
CA GLU A 339 -5.55 -30.86 -14.94
C GLU A 339 -5.31 -29.59 -15.76
N GLU A 340 -6.38 -28.99 -16.31
CA GLU A 340 -6.29 -27.83 -17.18
C GLU A 340 -5.95 -26.55 -16.42
N ALA A 341 -6.33 -26.47 -15.14
CA ALA A 341 -6.09 -25.33 -14.28
C ALA A 341 -4.73 -25.39 -13.53
N SER A 342 -4.01 -26.51 -13.62
CA SER A 342 -2.77 -26.79 -12.86
C SER A 342 -1.64 -25.78 -13.03
N LEU A 343 -1.62 -25.03 -14.14
CA LEU A 343 -0.59 -24.04 -14.46
C LEU A 343 -0.88 -22.64 -13.90
N TYR A 344 -2.04 -22.44 -13.26
CA TYR A 344 -2.46 -21.14 -12.74
C TYR A 344 -2.28 -21.07 -11.21
N ASP A 345 -2.50 -19.87 -10.66
CA ASP A 345 -2.38 -19.61 -9.23
C ASP A 345 -3.24 -20.56 -8.38
N GLU A 346 -2.61 -21.26 -7.44
CA GLU A 346 -3.24 -22.31 -6.61
C GLU A 346 -4.45 -21.81 -5.83
N SER A 347 -4.42 -20.56 -5.34
CA SER A 347 -5.52 -19.99 -4.58
C SER A 347 -6.76 -19.76 -5.45
N VAL A 348 -6.55 -19.27 -6.69
CA VAL A 348 -7.59 -19.08 -7.69
C VAL A 348 -8.15 -20.41 -8.16
N VAL A 349 -7.28 -21.39 -8.43
CA VAL A 349 -7.68 -22.74 -8.83
C VAL A 349 -8.59 -23.34 -7.78
N LYS A 350 -8.20 -23.28 -6.50
CA LYS A 350 -9.00 -23.80 -5.39
C LYS A 350 -10.36 -23.11 -5.26
N GLU A 351 -10.41 -21.77 -5.29
CA GLU A 351 -11.65 -21.01 -5.22
C GLU A 351 -12.61 -21.38 -6.36
N LYS A 352 -12.11 -21.44 -7.59
CA LYS A 352 -12.91 -21.73 -8.78
C LYS A 352 -13.33 -23.20 -8.85
N ARG A 353 -12.51 -24.12 -8.35
CA ARG A 353 -12.84 -25.53 -8.16
C ARG A 353 -14.02 -25.71 -7.20
N GLU A 354 -13.97 -25.04 -6.04
CA GLU A 354 -15.06 -25.06 -5.06
C GLU A 354 -16.36 -24.51 -5.66
N ARG A 355 -16.27 -23.41 -6.43
CA ARG A 355 -17.43 -22.87 -7.17
C ARG A 355 -17.96 -23.83 -8.23
N LEU A 356 -17.10 -24.49 -9.02
CA LEU A 356 -17.52 -25.50 -10.00
C LEU A 356 -18.35 -26.59 -9.34
N ILE A 357 -17.86 -27.12 -8.22
CA ILE A 357 -18.56 -28.17 -7.45
C ILE A 357 -19.91 -27.66 -6.99
N GLN A 358 -19.98 -26.48 -6.37
CA GLN A 358 -21.25 -25.92 -5.91
C GLN A 358 -22.24 -25.70 -7.06
N GLU A 359 -21.79 -25.12 -8.18
CA GLU A 359 -22.65 -24.88 -9.34
C GLU A 359 -23.13 -26.20 -9.99
N CYS A 360 -22.30 -27.24 -10.03
CA CYS A 360 -22.69 -28.58 -10.49
C CYS A 360 -23.76 -29.22 -9.59
N LEU A 361 -23.63 -29.07 -8.26
CA LEU A 361 -24.60 -29.58 -7.29
C LEU A 361 -25.92 -28.80 -7.33
N GLN A 362 -25.88 -27.52 -7.70
CA GLN A 362 -27.05 -26.65 -7.81
C GLN A 362 -27.77 -26.75 -9.15
N VAL A 363 -27.26 -27.49 -10.15
CA VAL A 363 -27.96 -27.63 -11.44
C VAL A 363 -29.33 -28.26 -11.20
N PRO A 364 -30.44 -27.52 -11.35
CA PRO A 364 -31.75 -28.02 -10.99
C PRO A 364 -32.14 -29.20 -11.87
N VAL A 365 -32.89 -30.14 -11.31
CA VAL A 365 -33.62 -31.16 -12.08
C VAL A 365 -34.64 -30.49 -13.02
N SER A 366 -35.07 -29.25 -12.74
CA SER A 366 -36.11 -28.51 -13.44
C SER A 366 -35.66 -27.48 -14.50
N ALA A 367 -34.36 -27.27 -14.73
CA ALA A 367 -33.88 -26.20 -15.64
C ALA A 367 -33.82 -26.59 -17.13
N ILE A 368 -34.70 -27.48 -17.59
CA ILE A 368 -34.88 -27.82 -19.01
C ILE A 368 -36.37 -28.10 -19.26
N PHE A 369 -37.21 -27.07 -19.11
CA PHE A 369 -38.43 -26.96 -19.88
C PHE A 369 -38.33 -25.71 -20.76
#